data_AF-A0AA39NR05-F1
#
_entry.id   AF-A0AA39NR05-F1
#
_cell.length_a   1.000
_cell.length_b   1.000
_cell.length_c   1.000
_cell.angle_alpha   90.00
_cell.angle_beta   90.00
_cell.angle_gamma   90.00
#
_symmetry.space_group_name_H-M   'P 1'
#
loop_
_entity.id
_entity.type
_entity.pdbx_description
1 polymer ?
#
loop_
_entity_poly.entity_id
_entity_poly.type
_entity_poly.pdbx_seq_one_letter_code
_entity_poly.pdbx_strand_id
1 'polypeptide(L)'
;MTVFSRLLPSLASAYALQTLFALVFVPQQNETYFDLGGSLGFLSTTYLSLYYPALKAKFWDGLPTQLPRLASFAPRQIILSAAVGIWASRMGIFLVSRAIKAGGDSRFNEIKRKPAVFSCYWFGQASWVFLTGLPVYLCNILPSNLHPALRMRDYVALGLIAGSFLFEVIADYQKSSWRHNKNTKQHDEKFITHGLWSVSRHPNYLGELGIWTGIWALSSSALRTPYFPSGTVLLAGLSPAMTYFLLRKVRVPAVFWA
;
A
#
# COMPACT_ATOMS: atom_id res chain seq x y z
N MET A 1 -28.18 0.03 -7.61
CA MET A 1 -27.16 -0.80 -6.94
C MET A 1 -25.89 0.02 -6.83
N THR A 2 -25.57 0.48 -5.62
CA THR A 2 -24.52 1.50 -5.37
C THR A 2 -23.17 0.98 -5.86
N VAL A 3 -22.49 1.73 -6.73
CA VAL A 3 -21.16 1.38 -7.29
C VAL A 3 -20.16 0.99 -6.20
N PHE A 4 -20.30 1.59 -5.02
CA PHE A 4 -19.49 1.30 -3.83
C PHE A 4 -19.71 -0.09 -3.22
N SER A 5 -20.83 -0.78 -3.47
CA SER A 5 -20.98 -2.18 -3.04
C SER A 5 -19.96 -3.11 -3.70
N ARG A 6 -19.41 -2.71 -4.86
CA ARG A 6 -18.32 -3.42 -5.54
C ARG A 6 -16.96 -3.27 -4.84
N LEU A 7 -16.85 -2.43 -3.81
CA LEU A 7 -15.67 -2.37 -2.92
C LEU A 7 -15.70 -3.42 -1.82
N LEU A 8 -16.86 -4.02 -1.53
CA LEU A 8 -17.01 -5.03 -0.47
C LEU A 8 -16.01 -6.19 -0.59
N PRO A 9 -15.69 -6.73 -1.78
CA PRO A 9 -14.68 -7.78 -1.92
C PRO A 9 -13.28 -7.32 -1.53
N SER A 10 -12.90 -6.10 -1.90
CA SER A 10 -11.61 -5.51 -1.50
C SER A 10 -11.55 -5.27 0.01
N LEU A 11 -12.63 -4.74 0.59
CA LEU A 11 -12.73 -4.57 2.04
C LEU A 11 -12.64 -5.92 2.76
N ALA A 12 -13.42 -6.90 2.31
CA ALA A 12 -13.44 -8.25 2.86
C ALA A 12 -12.06 -8.91 2.75
N SER A 13 -11.35 -8.76 1.63
CA SER A 13 -9.99 -9.28 1.45
C SER A 13 -9.01 -8.68 2.47
N ALA A 14 -9.03 -7.36 2.62
CA ALA A 14 -8.12 -6.66 3.53
C ALA A 14 -8.34 -7.14 4.97
N TYR A 15 -9.59 -7.24 5.43
CA TYR A 15 -9.90 -7.69 6.79
C TYR A 15 -9.76 -9.20 6.98
N ALA A 16 -10.10 -10.02 5.98
CA ALA A 16 -9.97 -11.48 6.07
C ALA A 16 -8.50 -11.88 6.22
N LEU A 17 -7.61 -11.31 5.42
CA LEU A 17 -6.19 -11.63 5.52
C LEU A 17 -5.60 -11.21 6.87
N GLN A 18 -5.91 -10.00 7.35
CA GLN A 18 -5.41 -9.58 8.68
C GLN A 18 -6.04 -10.37 9.83
N THR A 19 -7.30 -10.83 9.68
CA THR A 19 -7.90 -11.76 10.64
C THR A 19 -7.13 -13.07 10.69
N LEU A 20 -6.80 -13.66 9.53
CA LEU A 20 -6.01 -14.89 9.46
C LEU A 20 -4.65 -14.73 10.12
N PHE A 21 -3.96 -13.61 9.86
CA PHE A 21 -2.69 -13.31 10.51
C PHE A 21 -2.85 -13.09 12.02
N ALA A 22 -3.88 -12.36 12.46
CA ALA A 22 -4.14 -12.16 13.87
C ALA A 22 -4.41 -13.49 14.60
N LEU A 23 -5.20 -14.39 14.01
CA LEU A 23 -5.49 -15.71 14.59
C LEU A 23 -4.22 -16.56 14.79
N VAL A 24 -3.23 -16.43 13.91
CA VAL A 24 -1.96 -17.17 14.01
C VAL A 24 -0.99 -16.48 14.97
N PHE A 25 -0.80 -15.16 14.81
CA PHE A 25 0.30 -14.44 15.45
C PHE A 25 -0.03 -13.81 16.80
N VAL A 26 -1.30 -13.50 17.07
CA VAL A 26 -1.72 -12.96 18.39
C VAL A 26 -1.52 -14.00 19.50
N PRO A 27 -1.94 -15.27 19.35
CA PRO A 27 -1.69 -16.30 20.38
C PRO A 27 -0.19 -16.57 20.59
N GLN A 28 0.61 -16.46 19.52
CA GLN A 28 2.05 -16.65 19.56
C GLN A 28 2.82 -15.43 20.11
N GLN A 29 2.13 -14.30 20.30
CA GLN A 29 2.76 -13.01 20.65
C GLN A 29 3.92 -12.64 19.71
N ASN A 30 3.76 -12.92 18.41
CA ASN A 30 4.81 -12.77 17.41
C ASN A 30 4.50 -11.62 16.45
N GLU A 31 5.27 -10.55 16.54
CA GLU A 31 5.16 -9.35 15.69
C GLU A 31 6.03 -9.40 14.44
N THR A 32 6.93 -10.38 14.31
CA THR A 32 8.00 -10.38 13.29
C THR A 32 7.47 -10.25 11.87
N TYR A 33 6.28 -10.80 11.62
CA TYR A 33 5.61 -10.82 10.32
C TYR A 33 4.47 -9.81 10.20
N PHE A 34 4.33 -8.90 11.17
CA PHE A 34 3.31 -7.87 11.14
C PHE A 34 3.39 -7.04 9.85
N ASP A 35 4.59 -6.59 9.49
CA ASP A 35 4.84 -5.83 8.27
C ASP A 35 4.61 -6.65 6.98
N LEU A 36 4.89 -7.96 7.02
CA LEU A 36 4.58 -8.88 5.91
C LEU A 36 3.08 -8.94 5.65
N GLY A 37 2.26 -8.99 6.72
CA GLY A 37 0.81 -9.01 6.63
C GLY A 37 0.27 -7.79 5.90
N GLY A 38 0.87 -6.61 6.11
CA GLY A 38 0.51 -5.38 5.42
C GLY A 38 0.83 -5.43 3.93
N SER A 39 2.06 -5.85 3.59
CA SER A 39 2.49 -6.02 2.19
C SER A 39 1.60 -7.02 1.45
N LEU A 40 1.35 -8.18 2.05
CA LEU A 40 0.46 -9.19 1.47
C LEU A 40 -0.98 -8.70 1.41
N GLY A 41 -1.42 -7.88 2.36
CA GLY A 41 -2.70 -7.18 2.34
C GLY A 41 -2.87 -6.29 1.12
N PHE A 42 -1.90 -5.43 0.83
CA PHE A 42 -1.91 -4.60 -0.37
C PHE A 42 -1.93 -5.43 -1.65
N LEU A 43 -1.07 -6.45 -1.74
CA LEU A 43 -0.99 -7.32 -2.92
C LEU A 43 -2.30 -8.08 -3.15
N SER A 44 -2.73 -8.87 -2.16
CA SER A 44 -3.96 -9.67 -2.23
C SER A 44 -5.18 -8.81 -2.56
N THR A 45 -5.36 -7.68 -1.88
CA THR A 45 -6.52 -6.81 -2.09
C THR A 45 -6.50 -6.16 -3.47
N THR A 46 -5.33 -5.74 -3.95
CA THR A 46 -5.16 -5.16 -5.29
C THR A 46 -5.49 -6.18 -6.37
N TYR A 47 -4.87 -7.36 -6.35
CA TYR A 47 -5.12 -8.38 -7.37
C TYR A 47 -6.53 -8.97 -7.25
N LEU A 48 -7.06 -9.18 -6.05
CA LEU A 48 -8.45 -9.57 -5.89
C LEU A 48 -9.38 -8.51 -6.51
N SER A 49 -9.18 -7.22 -6.24
CA SER A 49 -10.02 -6.17 -6.83
C SER A 49 -10.04 -6.19 -8.36
N LEU A 50 -8.92 -6.55 -8.98
CA LEU A 50 -8.77 -6.63 -10.43
C LEU A 50 -9.47 -7.87 -11.03
N TYR A 51 -9.35 -9.02 -10.35
CA TYR A 51 -9.88 -10.30 -10.84
C TYR A 51 -11.26 -10.67 -10.29
N TYR A 52 -11.77 -9.97 -9.27
CA TYR A 52 -13.01 -10.30 -8.59
C TYR A 52 -14.21 -10.43 -9.54
N PRO A 53 -14.43 -9.55 -10.54
CA PRO A 53 -15.55 -9.72 -11.46
C PRO A 53 -15.53 -11.07 -12.20
N ALA A 54 -14.36 -11.52 -12.63
CA ALA A 54 -14.19 -12.81 -13.29
C ALA A 54 -14.31 -13.99 -12.30
N LEU A 55 -13.77 -13.85 -11.09
CA LEU A 55 -13.90 -14.87 -10.03
C LEU A 55 -15.37 -15.05 -9.62
N LYS A 56 -16.11 -13.95 -9.45
CA LYS A 56 -17.53 -13.99 -9.14
C LYS A 56 -18.33 -14.64 -10.29
N ALA A 57 -18.09 -14.25 -11.53
CA ALA A 57 -18.76 -14.84 -12.68
C ALA A 57 -18.54 -16.35 -12.76
N LYS A 58 -17.30 -16.81 -12.52
CA LYS A 58 -16.94 -18.22 -12.57
C LYS A 58 -17.50 -19.04 -11.39
N PHE A 59 -17.31 -18.57 -10.16
CA PHE A 59 -17.59 -19.38 -8.96
C PHE A 59 -18.98 -19.14 -8.37
N TRP A 60 -19.55 -17.94 -8.54
CA TRP A 60 -20.85 -17.58 -7.97
C TRP A 60 -21.96 -17.63 -9.00
N ASP A 61 -21.72 -17.08 -10.18
CA ASP A 61 -22.72 -17.01 -11.25
C ASP A 61 -22.70 -18.26 -12.17
N GLY A 62 -21.75 -19.19 -11.94
CA GLY A 62 -21.65 -20.47 -12.65
C GLY A 62 -21.29 -20.35 -14.13
N LEU A 63 -20.79 -19.19 -14.58
CA LEU A 63 -20.49 -18.93 -15.97
C LEU A 63 -19.14 -19.57 -16.35
N PRO A 64 -19.03 -20.24 -17.52
CA PRO A 64 -17.78 -20.83 -18.01
C PRO A 64 -16.83 -19.74 -18.51
N THR A 65 -16.31 -18.95 -17.59
CA THR A 65 -15.41 -17.81 -17.85
C THR A 65 -13.98 -18.17 -17.46
N GLN A 66 -13.04 -17.86 -18.34
CA GLN A 66 -11.61 -17.97 -18.06
C GLN A 66 -11.13 -16.73 -17.32
N LEU A 67 -10.04 -16.87 -16.56
CA LEU A 67 -9.41 -15.71 -15.95
C LEU A 67 -8.86 -14.78 -17.05
N PRO A 68 -9.20 -13.48 -17.02
CA PRO A 68 -8.75 -12.52 -18.02
C PRO A 68 -7.21 -12.45 -18.04
N ARG A 69 -6.63 -12.36 -19.24
CA ARG A 69 -5.20 -12.11 -19.40
C ARG A 69 -4.89 -10.67 -18.99
N LEU A 70 -3.66 -10.38 -18.57
CA LEU A 70 -3.27 -9.02 -18.20
C LEU A 70 -3.57 -7.99 -19.32
N ALA A 71 -3.40 -8.40 -20.58
CA ALA A 71 -3.65 -7.57 -21.76
C ALA A 71 -5.14 -7.17 -21.97
N SER A 72 -6.11 -7.83 -21.32
CA SER A 72 -7.52 -7.44 -21.43
C SER A 72 -7.94 -6.33 -20.47
N PHE A 73 -7.10 -6.00 -19.49
CA PHE A 73 -7.36 -4.88 -18.57
C PHE A 73 -6.96 -3.55 -19.20
N ALA A 74 -7.59 -2.47 -18.73
CA ALA A 74 -7.26 -1.15 -19.21
C ALA A 74 -5.82 -0.78 -18.79
N PRO A 75 -5.06 -0.05 -19.62
CA PRO A 75 -3.69 0.34 -19.27
C PRO A 75 -3.56 0.99 -17.89
N ARG A 76 -4.54 1.82 -17.52
CA ARG A 76 -4.60 2.48 -16.21
C ARG A 76 -4.70 1.50 -15.04
N GLN A 77 -5.51 0.44 -15.17
CA GLN A 77 -5.66 -0.60 -14.15
C GLN A 77 -4.35 -1.36 -13.95
N ILE A 78 -3.69 -1.71 -15.06
CA ILE A 78 -2.40 -2.40 -15.05
C ILE A 78 -1.33 -1.54 -14.39
N ILE A 79 -1.18 -0.28 -14.82
CA ILE A 79 -0.16 0.65 -14.29
C ILE A 79 -0.35 0.87 -12.78
N LEU A 80 -1.58 1.13 -12.33
CA LEU A 80 -1.86 1.36 -10.91
C LEU A 80 -1.65 0.11 -10.05
N SER A 81 -2.12 -1.05 -10.54
CA SER A 81 -1.95 -2.31 -9.81
C SER A 81 -0.48 -2.72 -9.76
N ALA A 82 0.28 -2.50 -10.83
CA ALA A 82 1.72 -2.73 -10.88
C ALA A 82 2.48 -1.78 -9.96
N ALA A 83 2.10 -0.49 -9.89
CA ALA A 83 2.73 0.47 -9.00
C ALA A 83 2.57 0.05 -7.53
N VAL A 84 1.36 -0.34 -7.10
CA VAL A 84 1.14 -0.89 -5.76
C VAL A 84 1.87 -2.20 -5.56
N GLY A 85 1.88 -3.08 -6.56
CA GLY A 85 2.59 -4.35 -6.51
C GLY A 85 4.09 -4.19 -6.25
N ILE A 86 4.75 -3.38 -7.07
CA ILE A 86 6.18 -3.08 -6.96
C ILE A 86 6.49 -2.41 -5.61
N TRP A 87 5.69 -1.40 -5.22
CA TRP A 87 5.88 -0.70 -3.95
C TRP A 87 5.71 -1.64 -2.75
N ALA A 88 4.61 -2.40 -2.70
CA ALA A 88 4.32 -3.30 -1.59
C ALA A 88 5.37 -4.40 -1.48
N SER A 89 5.75 -5.05 -2.59
CA SER A 89 6.80 -6.08 -2.58
C SER A 89 8.13 -5.54 -2.08
N ARG A 90 8.57 -4.37 -2.57
CA ARG A 90 9.83 -3.74 -2.14
C ARG A 90 9.79 -3.41 -0.64
N MET A 91 8.70 -2.79 -0.18
CA MET A 91 8.51 -2.43 1.22
C MET A 91 8.45 -3.64 2.14
N GLY A 92 7.65 -4.65 1.79
CA GLY A 92 7.51 -5.88 2.56
C GLY A 92 8.83 -6.63 2.70
N ILE A 93 9.58 -6.80 1.61
CA ILE A 93 10.89 -7.47 1.65
C ILE A 93 11.86 -6.73 2.57
N PHE A 94 11.93 -5.40 2.48
CA PHE A 94 12.81 -4.61 3.33
C PHE A 94 12.45 -4.71 4.81
N LEU A 95 11.17 -4.57 5.17
CA LEU A 95 10.72 -4.59 6.57
C LEU A 95 10.92 -5.94 7.21
N VAL A 96 10.51 -7.01 6.53
CA VAL A 96 10.64 -8.37 7.06
C VAL A 96 12.11 -8.74 7.23
N SER A 97 12.94 -8.42 6.24
CA SER A 97 14.39 -8.63 6.34
C SER A 97 14.99 -7.90 7.54
N ARG A 98 14.50 -6.68 7.84
CA ARG A 98 14.92 -5.90 9.01
C ARG A 98 14.42 -6.50 10.31
N ALA A 99 13.15 -6.88 10.39
CA ALA A 99 12.54 -7.46 11.58
C ALA A 99 13.22 -8.77 11.99
N ILE A 100 13.49 -9.64 11.02
CA ILE A 100 14.21 -10.91 11.25
C ILE A 100 15.63 -10.63 11.77
N LYS A 101 16.38 -9.71 11.14
CA LYS A 101 17.75 -9.36 11.58
C LYS A 101 17.80 -8.72 12.96
N ALA A 102 16.76 -7.96 13.33
CA ALA A 102 16.69 -7.27 14.62
C ALA A 102 16.12 -8.15 15.76
N GLY A 103 15.58 -9.34 15.45
CA GLY A 103 14.92 -10.21 16.43
C GLY A 103 13.55 -9.70 16.88
N GLY A 104 12.85 -8.95 16.01
CA GLY A 104 11.56 -8.33 16.29
C GLY A 104 11.63 -6.80 16.34
N ASP A 105 10.55 -6.18 16.81
CA ASP A 105 10.44 -4.73 16.94
C ASP A 105 10.08 -4.36 18.37
N SER A 106 11.00 -3.63 19.02
CA SER A 106 10.87 -3.27 20.44
C SER A 106 9.59 -2.49 20.74
N ARG A 107 9.02 -1.80 19.74
CA ARG A 107 7.76 -1.05 19.87
C ARG A 107 6.57 -1.96 20.16
N PHE A 108 6.63 -3.24 19.79
CA PHE A 108 5.57 -4.22 20.04
C PHE A 108 5.76 -5.01 21.35
N ASN A 109 6.87 -4.84 22.08
CA ASN A 109 7.18 -5.65 23.27
C ASN A 109 6.07 -5.68 24.32
N GLU A 110 5.44 -4.53 24.58
CA GLU A 110 4.32 -4.44 25.52
C GLU A 110 2.97 -4.80 24.88
N ILE A 111 2.81 -4.49 23.59
CA ILE A 111 1.56 -4.65 22.84
C ILE A 111 1.27 -6.13 22.61
N LYS A 112 2.27 -6.91 22.21
CA LYS A 112 2.12 -8.33 21.87
C LYS A 112 1.67 -9.21 23.05
N ARG A 113 1.89 -8.74 24.28
CA ARG A 113 1.42 -9.39 25.52
C ARG A 113 -0.06 -9.12 25.82
N LYS A 114 -0.68 -8.14 25.14
CA LYS A 114 -2.08 -7.74 25.33
C LYS A 114 -2.89 -8.16 24.09
N PRO A 115 -3.53 -9.33 24.08
CA PRO A 115 -4.09 -9.91 22.86
C PRO A 115 -5.16 -9.02 22.20
N ALA A 116 -6.05 -8.40 22.98
CA ALA A 116 -7.05 -7.48 22.44
C ALA A 116 -6.42 -6.26 21.75
N VAL A 117 -5.39 -5.67 22.37
CA VAL A 117 -4.68 -4.51 21.80
C VAL A 117 -3.91 -4.93 20.55
N PHE A 118 -3.22 -6.08 20.59
CA PHE A 118 -2.47 -6.56 19.44
C PHE A 118 -3.39 -6.87 18.25
N SER A 119 -4.57 -7.45 18.48
CA SER A 119 -5.60 -7.61 17.45
C SER A 119 -6.05 -6.28 16.84
N CYS A 120 -6.21 -5.22 17.65
CA CYS A 120 -6.54 -3.88 17.12
C CYS A 120 -5.48 -3.35 16.15
N TYR A 121 -4.19 -3.69 16.32
CA TYR A 121 -3.15 -3.31 15.37
C TYR A 121 -3.31 -4.00 14.02
N TRP A 122 -3.63 -5.30 14.01
CA TRP A 122 -3.93 -6.05 12.79
C TRP A 122 -5.15 -5.47 12.04
N PHE A 123 -6.22 -5.11 12.74
CA PHE A 123 -7.39 -4.47 12.12
C PHE A 123 -7.14 -3.02 11.70
N GLY A 124 -6.29 -2.29 12.44
CA GLY A 124 -5.80 -0.97 12.01
C GLY A 124 -5.02 -1.07 10.70
N GLN A 125 -4.20 -2.11 10.54
CA GLN A 125 -3.49 -2.41 9.31
C GLN A 125 -4.43 -2.77 8.15
N ALA A 126 -5.51 -3.53 8.41
CA ALA A 126 -6.54 -3.79 7.40
C ALA A 126 -7.19 -2.49 6.91
N SER A 127 -7.52 -1.59 7.84
CA SER A 127 -8.09 -0.27 7.55
C SER A 127 -7.11 0.56 6.71
N TRP A 128 -5.82 0.54 7.07
CA TRP A 128 -4.77 1.23 6.32
C TRP A 128 -4.63 0.69 4.88
N VAL A 129 -4.57 -0.63 4.71
CA VAL A 129 -4.53 -1.28 3.37
C VAL A 129 -5.74 -0.89 2.52
N PHE A 130 -6.93 -0.86 3.13
CA PHE A 130 -8.15 -0.53 2.41
C PHE A 130 -8.20 0.95 2.00
N LEU A 131 -8.00 1.88 2.94
CA LEU A 131 -8.12 3.31 2.71
C LEU A 131 -7.03 3.84 1.78
N THR A 132 -5.81 3.34 1.92
CA THR A 132 -4.67 3.77 1.10
C THR A 132 -4.76 3.20 -0.31
N GLY A 133 -5.20 1.96 -0.47
CA GLY A 133 -5.41 1.32 -1.79
C GLY A 133 -6.70 1.75 -2.50
N LEU A 134 -7.60 2.48 -1.84
CA LEU A 134 -8.91 2.90 -2.35
C LEU A 134 -8.92 3.43 -3.81
N PRO A 135 -8.03 4.36 -4.24
CA PRO A 135 -7.99 4.82 -5.62
C PRO A 135 -7.77 3.69 -6.65
N VAL A 136 -7.00 2.66 -6.28
CA VAL A 136 -6.72 1.50 -7.15
C VAL A 136 -7.94 0.58 -7.20
N TYR A 137 -8.56 0.29 -6.05
CA TYR A 137 -9.74 -0.57 -6.01
C TYR A 137 -10.92 0.04 -6.76
N LEU A 138 -11.14 1.35 -6.61
CA LEU A 138 -12.14 2.08 -7.41
C LEU A 138 -11.82 2.03 -8.91
N CYS A 139 -10.55 2.20 -9.29
CA CYS A 139 -10.12 2.08 -10.68
C CYS A 139 -10.36 0.67 -11.25
N ASN A 140 -10.17 -0.37 -10.44
CA ASN A 140 -10.34 -1.78 -10.85
C ASN A 140 -11.81 -2.19 -10.96
N ILE A 141 -12.72 -1.49 -10.28
CA ILE A 141 -14.18 -1.70 -10.41
C ILE A 141 -14.71 -1.28 -11.79
N LEU A 142 -14.10 -0.26 -12.41
CA LEU A 142 -14.53 0.25 -13.69
C LEU A 142 -14.26 -0.80 -14.79
N PRO A 143 -15.28 -1.18 -15.59
CA PRO A 143 -15.06 -2.09 -16.72
C PRO A 143 -14.01 -1.55 -17.70
N SER A 144 -13.13 -2.44 -18.18
CA SER A 144 -11.98 -2.11 -19.05
C SER A 144 -12.36 -1.22 -20.25
N ASN A 145 -13.48 -1.53 -20.91
CA ASN A 145 -14.00 -0.80 -22.07
C ASN A 145 -14.51 0.62 -21.77
N LEU A 146 -14.76 0.94 -20.50
CA LEU A 146 -15.20 2.28 -20.07
C LEU A 146 -14.04 3.17 -19.59
N HIS A 147 -12.81 2.65 -19.58
CA HIS A 147 -11.66 3.47 -19.21
C HIS A 147 -11.37 4.52 -20.28
N PRO A 148 -11.25 5.81 -19.89
CA PRO A 148 -10.76 6.83 -20.80
C PRO A 148 -9.31 6.54 -21.21
N ALA A 149 -9.00 6.80 -22.49
CA ALA A 149 -7.63 6.76 -23.00
C ALA A 149 -6.68 7.60 -22.15
N LEU A 150 -5.43 7.17 -22.06
CA LEU A 150 -4.39 7.90 -21.33
C LEU A 150 -4.13 9.25 -22.01
N ARG A 151 -4.09 10.32 -21.22
CA ARG A 151 -3.79 11.69 -21.68
C ARG A 151 -2.55 12.24 -20.99
N MET A 152 -2.08 13.41 -21.40
CA MET A 152 -0.89 14.07 -20.83
C MET A 152 -0.89 14.12 -19.30
N ARG A 153 -2.05 14.44 -18.68
CA ARG A 153 -2.21 14.42 -17.22
C ARG A 153 -1.85 13.07 -16.59
N ASP A 154 -2.20 11.97 -17.23
CA ASP A 154 -1.95 10.63 -16.73
C ASP A 154 -0.44 10.31 -16.78
N TYR A 155 0.26 10.77 -17.81
CA TYR A 155 1.72 10.67 -17.90
C TYR A 155 2.43 11.54 -16.85
N VAL A 156 1.92 12.75 -16.56
CA VAL A 156 2.43 13.57 -15.46
C VAL A 156 2.24 12.87 -14.11
N ALA A 157 1.07 12.28 -13.86
CA ALA A 157 0.83 11.50 -12.64
C ALA A 157 1.73 10.26 -12.55
N LEU A 158 1.96 9.57 -13.67
CA LEU A 158 2.91 8.46 -13.75
C LEU A 158 4.35 8.91 -13.46
N GLY A 159 4.75 10.07 -14.00
CA GLY A 159 6.04 10.69 -13.70
C GLY A 159 6.18 11.01 -12.21
N LEU A 160 5.12 11.49 -11.56
CA LEU A 160 5.09 11.71 -10.11
C LEU A 160 5.25 10.39 -9.34
N ILE A 161 4.56 9.31 -9.73
CA ILE A 161 4.71 7.98 -9.11
C ILE A 161 6.16 7.50 -9.23
N ALA A 162 6.71 7.49 -10.45
CA ALA A 162 8.05 6.98 -10.73
C ALA A 162 9.13 7.80 -10.04
N GLY A 163 9.04 9.14 -10.10
CA GLY A 163 9.97 10.05 -9.44
C GLY A 163 9.93 9.92 -7.92
N SER A 164 8.73 9.80 -7.34
CA SER A 164 8.56 9.63 -5.89
C SER A 164 9.06 8.27 -5.41
N PHE A 165 8.82 7.21 -6.19
CA PHE A 165 9.38 5.88 -5.93
C PHE A 165 10.91 5.89 -5.97
N LEU A 166 11.52 6.51 -6.98
CA LEU A 166 12.97 6.64 -7.05
C LEU A 166 13.52 7.44 -5.87
N PHE A 167 12.86 8.54 -5.50
CA PHE A 167 13.24 9.36 -4.36
C PHE A 167 13.21 8.56 -3.04
N GLU A 168 12.17 7.76 -2.82
CA GLU A 168 12.05 6.87 -1.67
C GLU A 168 13.16 5.82 -1.63
N VAL A 169 13.42 5.17 -2.78
CA VAL A 169 14.47 4.14 -2.91
C VAL A 169 15.85 4.71 -2.60
N ILE A 170 16.18 5.89 -3.15
CA ILE A 170 17.47 6.55 -2.90
C ILE A 170 17.59 6.93 -1.41
N ALA A 171 16.53 7.50 -0.83
CA ALA A 171 16.52 7.89 0.59
C ALA A 171 16.77 6.70 1.52
N ASP A 172 16.07 5.59 1.30
CA ASP A 172 16.22 4.39 2.11
C ASP A 172 17.56 3.67 1.89
N TYR A 173 18.10 3.69 0.66
CA TYR A 173 19.44 3.20 0.37
C TYR A 173 20.51 4.00 1.13
N GLN A 174 20.47 5.33 1.04
CA GLN A 174 21.38 6.22 1.78
C GLN A 174 21.32 5.94 3.28
N LYS A 175 20.12 5.82 3.85
CA LYS A 175 19.93 5.53 5.27
C LYS A 175 20.46 4.14 5.67
N SER A 176 20.25 3.14 4.82
CA SER A 176 20.65 1.76 5.08
C SER A 176 22.17 1.61 4.99
N SER A 177 22.81 2.24 4.00
CA SER A 177 24.27 2.29 3.87
C SER A 177 24.91 3.02 5.05
N TRP A 178 24.37 4.17 5.44
CA TRP A 178 24.88 4.91 6.60
C TRP A 178 24.75 4.11 7.90
N ARG A 179 23.62 3.44 8.14
CA ARG A 179 23.47 2.55 9.31
C ARG A 179 24.44 1.38 9.28
N HIS A 180 24.71 0.80 8.11
CA HIS A 180 25.69 -0.27 7.99
C HIS A 180 27.09 0.21 8.36
N ASN A 181 27.52 1.36 7.84
CA ASN A 181 28.83 1.96 8.13
C ASN A 181 29.01 2.25 9.62
N LYS A 182 27.96 2.76 10.28
CA LYS A 182 27.90 2.93 11.73
C LYS A 182 28.10 1.61 12.49
N ASN A 183 27.40 0.55 12.09
CA ASN A 183 27.53 -0.77 12.71
C ASN A 183 28.94 -1.37 12.52
N THR A 184 29.61 -1.05 11.41
CA THR A 184 31.01 -1.43 11.14
C THR A 184 32.03 -0.46 11.74
N LYS A 185 31.61 0.48 12.60
CA LYS A 185 32.45 1.48 13.26
C LYS A 185 33.26 2.38 12.31
N GLN A 186 32.74 2.66 11.11
CA GLN A 186 33.37 3.59 10.18
C GLN A 186 33.08 5.06 10.55
N HIS A 187 32.02 5.32 11.32
CA HIS A 187 31.71 6.63 11.89
C HIS A 187 30.83 6.48 13.13
N ASP A 188 30.79 7.51 13.98
CA ASP A 188 30.01 7.54 15.23
C ASP A 188 28.89 8.61 15.25
N GLU A 189 28.66 9.27 14.11
CA GLU A 189 27.61 10.27 13.96
C GLU A 189 26.23 9.77 14.42
N LYS A 190 25.46 10.66 15.07
CA LYS A 190 24.12 10.32 15.58
C LYS A 190 23.07 10.24 14.48
N PHE A 191 23.18 11.09 13.45
CA PHE A 191 22.21 11.20 12.37
C PHE A 191 22.90 11.39 11.02
N ILE A 192 22.30 10.85 9.96
CA ILE A 192 22.72 11.12 8.58
C ILE A 192 22.39 12.56 8.21
N THR A 193 23.36 13.29 7.64
CA THR A 193 23.23 14.70 7.26
C THR A 193 23.64 14.98 5.81
N HIS A 194 23.87 13.93 5.01
CA HIS A 194 24.29 14.02 3.61
C HIS A 194 23.23 13.46 2.64
N GLY A 195 23.36 13.77 1.35
CA GLY A 195 22.41 13.33 0.33
C GLY A 195 21.02 13.93 0.52
N LEU A 196 19.97 13.14 0.33
CA LEU A 196 18.59 13.61 0.48
C LEU A 196 18.25 13.99 1.93
N TRP A 197 18.96 13.42 2.90
CA TRP A 197 18.79 13.68 4.32
C TRP A 197 19.36 15.03 4.77
N SER A 198 20.17 15.68 3.93
CA SER A 198 20.60 17.07 4.15
C SER A 198 19.48 18.09 3.87
N VAL A 199 18.55 17.73 2.98
CA VAL A 199 17.46 18.61 2.52
C VAL A 199 16.20 18.42 3.36
N SER A 200 15.88 17.17 3.73
CA SER A 200 14.69 16.82 4.51
C SER A 200 15.04 15.86 5.63
N ARG A 201 14.35 15.98 6.77
CA ARG A 201 14.45 15.04 7.89
C ARG A 201 13.89 13.66 7.57
N HIS A 202 12.94 13.58 6.64
CA HIS A 202 12.27 12.34 6.23
C HIS A 202 12.03 12.32 4.71
N PRO A 203 13.09 12.20 3.90
CA PRO A 203 12.97 12.20 2.45
C PRO A 203 12.20 10.96 1.95
N ASN A 204 12.33 9.81 2.61
CA ASN A 204 11.55 8.62 2.29
C ASN A 204 10.04 8.85 2.45
N TYR A 205 9.60 9.61 3.47
CA TYR A 205 8.17 9.91 3.68
C TYR A 205 7.59 10.80 2.59
N LEU A 206 8.42 11.72 2.06
CA LEU A 206 8.03 12.54 0.92
C LEU A 206 7.82 11.67 -0.33
N GLY A 207 8.70 10.71 -0.55
CA GLY A 207 8.56 9.72 -1.62
C GLY A 207 7.28 8.90 -1.48
N GLU A 208 7.01 8.32 -0.31
CA GLU A 208 5.80 7.54 -0.08
C GLU A 208 4.53 8.37 -0.31
N LEU A 209 4.47 9.60 0.23
CA LEU A 209 3.34 10.51 0.00
C LEU A 209 3.16 10.81 -1.49
N GLY A 210 4.25 11.10 -2.21
CA GLY A 210 4.23 11.38 -3.65
C GLY A 210 3.73 10.21 -4.49
N ILE A 211 4.07 8.96 -4.12
CA ILE A 211 3.54 7.76 -4.76
C ILE A 211 2.01 7.70 -4.64
N TRP A 212 1.47 7.84 -3.43
CA TRP A 212 0.03 7.75 -3.19
C TRP A 212 -0.73 8.94 -3.79
N THR A 213 -0.14 10.13 -3.79
CA THR A 213 -0.69 11.29 -4.52
C THR A 213 -0.71 11.05 -6.03
N GLY A 214 0.35 10.47 -6.59
CA GLY A 214 0.41 10.10 -8.00
C GLY A 214 -0.59 9.02 -8.39
N ILE A 215 -0.76 7.98 -7.55
CA ILE A 215 -1.78 6.93 -7.71
C ILE A 215 -3.19 7.53 -7.74
N TRP A 216 -3.49 8.43 -6.79
CA TRP A 216 -4.76 9.16 -6.77
C TRP A 216 -4.95 10.03 -8.01
N ALA A 217 -3.93 10.79 -8.42
CA ALA A 217 -3.98 11.64 -9.60
C ALA A 217 -4.23 10.83 -10.88
N LEU A 218 -3.55 9.69 -11.03
CA LEU A 218 -3.68 8.79 -12.18
C LEU A 218 -5.02 8.06 -12.20
N SER A 219 -5.58 7.66 -11.05
CA SER A 219 -6.92 7.04 -11.01
C SER A 219 -8.02 8.03 -11.34
N SER A 220 -7.82 9.31 -11.05
CA SER A 220 -8.85 10.35 -11.11
C SER A 220 -9.54 10.50 -12.47
N SER A 221 -8.87 10.18 -13.59
CA SER A 221 -9.49 10.20 -14.93
C SER A 221 -10.56 9.11 -15.08
N ALA A 222 -10.33 7.91 -14.54
CA ALA A 222 -11.33 6.84 -14.51
C ALA A 222 -12.48 7.15 -13.54
N LEU A 223 -12.16 7.78 -12.41
CA LEU A 223 -13.14 8.11 -11.36
C LEU A 223 -14.06 9.28 -11.72
N ARG A 224 -13.80 10.01 -12.81
CA ARG A 224 -14.67 11.07 -13.36
C ARG A 224 -15.63 10.56 -14.44
N THR A 225 -15.58 9.27 -14.78
CA THR A 225 -16.53 8.71 -15.75
C THR A 225 -17.96 8.73 -15.18
N PRO A 226 -19.00 8.77 -16.03
CA PRO A 226 -20.40 8.70 -15.58
C PRO A 226 -20.74 7.44 -14.77
N TYR A 227 -19.85 6.44 -14.77
CA TYR A 227 -19.98 5.24 -13.97
C TYR A 227 -19.97 5.53 -12.46
N PHE A 228 -19.29 6.58 -12.02
CA PHE A 228 -19.17 6.93 -10.60
C PHE A 228 -20.02 8.15 -10.22
N PRO A 229 -20.55 8.20 -8.98
CA PRO A 229 -21.17 9.41 -8.45
C PRO A 229 -20.20 10.60 -8.41
N SER A 230 -20.75 11.81 -8.54
CA SER A 230 -20.00 13.05 -8.32
C SER A 230 -19.34 13.04 -6.94
N GLY A 231 -18.03 13.29 -6.88
CA GLY A 231 -17.25 13.30 -5.63
C GLY A 231 -16.40 12.05 -5.36
N THR A 232 -16.48 10.99 -6.18
CA THR A 232 -15.63 9.79 -6.01
C THR A 232 -14.13 10.10 -6.05
N VAL A 233 -13.71 11.11 -6.82
CA VAL A 233 -12.31 11.59 -6.83
C VAL A 233 -11.90 12.12 -5.45
N LEU A 234 -12.77 12.87 -4.77
CA LEU A 234 -12.50 13.40 -3.43
C LEU A 234 -12.42 12.26 -2.41
N LEU A 235 -13.34 11.30 -2.50
CA LEU A 235 -13.31 10.09 -1.68
C LEU A 235 -12.00 9.30 -1.86
N ALA A 236 -11.55 9.13 -3.10
CA ALA A 236 -10.25 8.49 -3.39
C ALA A 236 -9.05 9.30 -2.84
N GLY A 237 -9.23 10.60 -2.60
CA GLY A 237 -8.25 11.47 -1.95
C GLY A 237 -8.01 11.14 -0.48
N LEU A 238 -8.84 10.28 0.13
CA LEU A 238 -8.57 9.70 1.45
C LEU A 238 -7.24 8.92 1.48
N SER A 239 -6.80 8.37 0.34
CA SER A 239 -5.54 7.64 0.24
C SER A 239 -4.32 8.53 0.59
N PRO A 240 -3.97 9.58 -0.18
CA PRO A 240 -2.85 10.44 0.17
C PRO A 240 -3.07 11.19 1.50
N ALA A 241 -4.32 11.52 1.86
CA ALA A 241 -4.62 12.15 3.15
C ALA A 241 -4.30 11.23 4.34
N MET A 242 -4.67 9.94 4.24
CA MET A 242 -4.37 8.92 5.24
C MET A 242 -2.86 8.68 5.31
N THR A 243 -2.18 8.54 4.17
CA THR A 243 -0.72 8.40 4.13
C THR A 243 -0.04 9.59 4.82
N TYR A 244 -0.45 10.81 4.52
CA TYR A 244 0.09 12.01 5.19
C TYR A 244 -0.20 12.04 6.69
N PHE A 245 -1.43 11.72 7.10
CA PHE A 245 -1.83 11.69 8.50
C PHE A 245 -0.98 10.68 9.28
N LEU A 246 -0.84 9.48 8.73
CA LEU A 246 0.00 8.44 9.29
C LEU A 246 1.43 8.99 9.41
N LEU A 247 2.06 9.43 8.31
CA LEU A 247 3.46 9.90 8.26
C LEU A 247 3.78 11.03 9.25
N ARG A 248 2.81 11.90 9.54
CA ARG A 248 3.05 13.10 10.36
C ARG A 248 2.65 12.94 11.82
N LYS A 249 1.54 12.26 12.11
CA LYS A 249 0.88 12.32 13.43
C LYS A 249 0.97 11.03 14.20
N VAL A 250 1.06 9.93 13.49
CA VAL A 250 0.95 8.61 14.08
C VAL A 250 2.37 8.13 14.33
N ARG A 251 2.79 7.91 15.58
CA ARG A 251 4.06 7.22 15.90
C ARG A 251 3.77 5.74 16.17
N VAL A 252 2.92 5.12 15.35
CA VAL A 252 2.43 3.77 15.63
C VAL A 252 3.54 2.76 15.30
N PRO A 253 3.78 1.74 16.14
CA PRO A 253 4.73 0.65 15.86
C PRO A 253 4.64 0.05 14.44
N ALA A 254 3.43 -0.06 13.90
CA ALA A 254 3.07 -0.62 12.60
C ALA A 254 3.40 0.25 11.36
N VAL A 255 3.62 1.54 11.54
CA VAL A 255 3.84 2.47 10.44
C VAL A 255 5.04 3.33 10.83
N PHE A 256 5.96 3.63 9.94
CA PHE A 256 7.22 4.39 10.19
C PHE A 256 8.46 3.54 10.47
N TRP A 257 9.06 3.00 9.41
CA TRP A 257 10.03 3.70 8.53
C TRP A 257 10.94 4.82 9.08
N ALA A 258 11.16 4.91 10.41
CA ALA A 258 12.27 5.69 11.00
C ALA A 258 13.28 4.73 11.64
#